data_AF-A0A7C7UDR7-F1
#
_entry.id   AF-A0A7C7UDR7-F1
#
_cell.length_a   1.000
_cell.length_b   1.000
_cell.length_c   1.000
_cell.angle_alpha   90.00
_cell.angle_beta   90.00
_cell.angle_gamma   90.00
#
_symmetry.space_group_name_H-M   'P 1'
#
loop_
_entity.id
_entity.type
_entity.pdbx_description
1 polymer ?
#
loop_
_entity_poly.entity_id
_entity_poly.type
_entity_poly.pdbx_seq_one_letter_code
_entity_poly.pdbx_strand_id
1 'polypeptide(L)'
;MFGTVVAKISPRGTTDPMVEMTGARKEARSKMKRINIFLFSACALLALSGCSGHMRSLSREEIRQTVKMADTEHYAKLQEAQQTVDLALEYYEQGGYRKGSELFLEAADLYGDLGLYEMQRRALIAAAKLQLKCSQRTSFLLTVERFERLLGRLEMPSEDERFLINLSDHMKGRPLTYPVEGPWEIIFKKNELKEEKP
;
A
#
# COMPACT_ATOMS: atom_id res chain seq x y z
N MET A 1 -11.96 -58.35 22.44
CA MET A 1 -11.73 -59.70 21.87
C MET A 1 -12.36 -59.77 20.48
N PHE A 2 -12.17 -60.88 19.77
CA PHE A 2 -12.72 -61.24 18.45
C PHE A 2 -14.22 -60.89 18.25
N GLY A 3 -14.73 -60.65 17.03
CA GLY A 3 -14.06 -60.64 15.71
C GLY A 3 -15.06 -60.54 14.54
N THR A 4 -14.53 -60.56 13.30
CA THR A 4 -15.10 -60.96 11.98
C THR A 4 -16.60 -61.32 11.85
N VAL A 5 -17.28 -61.02 10.72
CA VAL A 5 -17.09 -61.71 9.41
C VAL A 5 -17.47 -60.86 8.18
N VAL A 6 -16.80 -61.16 7.06
CA VAL A 6 -16.98 -60.59 5.71
C VAL A 6 -18.25 -61.08 5.00
N ALA A 7 -18.90 -60.20 4.22
CA ALA A 7 -19.72 -60.59 3.08
C ALA A 7 -19.23 -59.85 1.81
N LYS A 8 -19.08 -60.58 0.69
CA LYS A 8 -18.44 -60.10 -0.55
C LYS A 8 -19.18 -60.69 -1.75
N ILE A 9 -19.90 -59.87 -2.52
CA ILE A 9 -20.57 -60.32 -3.74
C ILE A 9 -20.30 -59.35 -4.90
N SER A 10 -19.63 -59.90 -5.92
CA SER A 10 -19.64 -59.45 -7.32
C SER A 10 -19.47 -60.72 -8.16
N PRO A 11 -20.23 -60.87 -9.25
CA PRO A 11 -19.55 -61.26 -10.49
C PRO A 11 -20.18 -60.69 -11.78
N ARG A 12 -19.30 -60.29 -12.74
CA ARG A 12 -19.38 -60.47 -14.22
C ARG A 12 -20.62 -59.85 -14.94
N GLY A 13 -20.54 -59.24 -16.14
CA GLY A 13 -19.71 -59.54 -17.32
C GLY A 13 -20.48 -60.51 -18.24
N THR A 14 -20.73 -60.27 -19.54
CA THR A 14 -20.27 -59.24 -20.52
C THR A 14 -21.49 -58.72 -21.35
N THR A 15 -21.49 -58.09 -22.55
CA THR A 15 -20.54 -57.98 -23.68
C THR A 15 -20.86 -56.74 -24.57
N ASP A 16 -19.90 -56.36 -25.43
CA ASP A 16 -19.92 -55.37 -26.53
C ASP A 16 -20.88 -55.74 -27.71
N PRO A 17 -21.09 -54.90 -28.77
CA PRO A 17 -20.32 -53.71 -29.19
C PRO A 17 -21.13 -52.47 -29.68
N MET A 18 -20.39 -51.50 -30.28
CA MET A 18 -20.81 -50.19 -30.83
C MET A 18 -21.12 -49.12 -29.75
N VAL A 19 -20.60 -47.90 -29.79
CA VAL A 19 -20.17 -47.07 -30.93
C VAL A 19 -18.80 -46.40 -30.70
N GLU A 20 -17.87 -46.58 -31.64
CA GLU A 20 -16.62 -45.82 -31.75
C GLU A 20 -16.87 -44.44 -32.43
N MET A 21 -15.86 -43.56 -32.50
CA MET A 21 -15.87 -42.28 -33.24
C MET A 21 -16.55 -41.02 -32.62
N THR A 22 -16.21 -40.63 -31.38
CA THR A 22 -16.33 -39.21 -30.96
C THR A 22 -15.07 -38.58 -30.33
N GLY A 23 -13.92 -39.24 -30.37
CA GLY A 23 -12.68 -38.75 -29.75
C GLY A 23 -12.02 -37.52 -30.43
N ALA A 24 -12.19 -37.34 -31.75
CA ALA A 24 -11.31 -36.50 -32.56
C ALA A 24 -11.78 -35.06 -32.88
N ARG A 25 -12.82 -34.53 -32.20
CA ARG A 25 -13.42 -33.21 -32.55
C ARG A 25 -13.35 -32.10 -31.50
N LYS A 26 -12.77 -32.31 -30.31
CA LYS A 26 -12.70 -31.27 -29.25
C LYS A 26 -11.37 -30.52 -29.16
N GLU A 27 -10.22 -31.10 -29.51
CA GLU A 27 -8.92 -30.39 -29.37
C GLU A 27 -8.70 -29.27 -30.41
N ALA A 28 -9.21 -29.44 -31.64
CA ALA A 28 -8.95 -28.51 -32.75
C ALA A 28 -9.43 -27.06 -32.48
N ARG A 29 -10.48 -26.88 -31.65
CA ARG A 29 -11.04 -25.54 -31.34
C ARG A 29 -10.30 -24.78 -30.24
N SER A 30 -9.39 -25.42 -29.49
CA SER A 30 -8.64 -24.76 -28.42
C SER A 30 -7.43 -23.98 -28.94
N LYS A 31 -6.68 -24.55 -29.89
CA LYS A 31 -5.41 -23.98 -30.39
C LYS A 31 -5.61 -22.70 -31.23
N MET A 32 -6.71 -22.59 -31.98
CA MET A 32 -7.00 -21.43 -32.85
C MET A 32 -7.30 -20.11 -32.12
N LYS A 33 -7.66 -20.11 -30.82
CA LYS A 33 -7.93 -18.86 -30.08
C LYS A 33 -6.71 -18.23 -29.38
N ARG A 34 -5.58 -18.93 -29.26
CA ARG A 34 -4.39 -18.40 -28.56
C ARG A 34 -3.40 -17.67 -29.47
N ILE A 35 -3.44 -17.92 -30.79
CA ILE A 35 -2.48 -17.35 -31.75
C ILE A 35 -2.80 -15.87 -32.06
N ASN A 36 -4.08 -15.51 -32.25
CA ASN A 36 -4.48 -14.14 -32.63
C ASN A 36 -4.24 -13.07 -31.55
N ILE A 37 -4.07 -13.44 -30.28
CA ILE A 37 -3.84 -12.48 -29.19
C ILE A 37 -2.35 -12.06 -29.13
N PHE A 38 -1.42 -12.97 -29.41
CA PHE A 38 0.01 -12.67 -29.39
C PHE A 38 0.46 -11.83 -30.59
N LEU A 39 -0.08 -12.05 -31.79
CA LEU A 39 0.29 -11.21 -32.96
C LEU A 39 -0.18 -9.76 -32.82
N PHE A 40 -1.37 -9.51 -32.26
CA PHE A 40 -1.87 -8.13 -32.10
C PHE A 40 -1.06 -7.31 -31.09
N SER A 41 -0.53 -7.94 -30.04
CA SER A 41 0.36 -7.28 -29.06
C SER A 41 1.67 -6.79 -29.71
N ALA A 42 2.29 -7.62 -30.55
CA ALA A 42 3.50 -7.24 -31.29
C ALA A 42 3.27 -6.07 -32.26
N CYS A 43 2.12 -6.04 -32.94
CA CYS A 43 1.77 -4.93 -33.83
C CYS A 43 1.52 -3.61 -33.09
N ALA A 44 0.95 -3.64 -31.88
CA ALA A 44 0.76 -2.44 -31.06
C ALA A 44 2.10 -1.82 -30.60
N LEU A 45 3.10 -2.65 -30.27
CA LEU A 45 4.45 -2.17 -29.93
C LEU A 45 5.21 -1.58 -31.12
N LEU A 46 4.94 -2.06 -32.35
CA LEU A 46 5.52 -1.49 -33.57
C LEU A 46 4.81 -0.20 -34.04
N ALA A 47 3.58 0.07 -33.57
CA ALA A 47 2.85 1.29 -33.91
C ALA A 47 3.38 2.57 -33.20
N LEU A 48 4.20 2.41 -32.15
CA LEU A 48 4.77 3.53 -31.39
C LEU A 48 6.21 3.92 -31.79
N SER A 49 6.86 3.17 -32.70
CA SER A 49 8.19 3.54 -33.21
C SER A 49 8.17 4.68 -34.25
N GLY A 50 7.00 5.30 -34.49
CA GLY A 50 6.85 6.44 -35.40
C GLY A 50 7.46 7.76 -34.88
N CYS A 51 7.71 7.85 -33.57
CA CYS A 51 8.50 8.94 -33.00
C CYS A 51 9.99 8.65 -33.18
N SER A 52 10.55 9.02 -34.34
CA SER A 52 11.99 8.93 -34.64
C SER A 52 12.79 10.00 -33.89
N GLY A 53 12.70 9.99 -32.56
CA GLY A 53 13.56 10.75 -31.67
C GLY A 53 15.01 10.35 -31.93
N HIS A 54 15.83 11.34 -32.27
CA HIS A 54 17.24 11.13 -32.59
C HIS A 54 17.97 10.69 -31.31
N MET A 55 18.15 9.37 -31.12
CA MET A 55 18.85 8.80 -29.97
C MET A 55 20.36 9.06 -30.05
N ARG A 56 20.74 10.33 -29.92
CA ARG A 56 22.10 10.78 -29.64
C ARG A 56 22.55 10.13 -28.34
N SER A 57 23.64 9.37 -28.40
CA SER A 57 24.32 8.87 -27.21
C SER A 57 24.70 10.04 -26.32
N LEU A 58 24.13 10.12 -25.12
CA LEU A 58 24.53 11.10 -24.11
C LEU A 58 26.02 10.92 -23.81
N SER A 59 26.76 12.03 -23.89
CA SER A 59 28.17 12.06 -23.50
C SER A 59 28.31 11.83 -21.99
N ARG A 60 29.49 11.37 -21.58
CA ARG A 60 29.78 11.11 -20.17
C ARG A 60 29.63 12.35 -19.27
N GLU A 61 29.74 13.55 -19.83
CA GLU A 61 29.57 14.80 -19.08
C GLU A 61 28.10 15.26 -19.03
N GLU A 62 27.32 15.09 -20.11
CA GLU A 62 25.86 15.28 -20.06
C GLU A 62 25.23 14.35 -19.00
N ILE A 63 25.66 13.07 -18.93
CA ILE A 63 25.22 12.12 -17.89
C ILE A 63 25.62 12.59 -16.48
N ARG A 64 26.83 13.11 -16.28
CA ARG A 64 27.27 13.66 -14.99
C ARG A 64 26.47 14.88 -14.57
N GLN A 65 26.07 15.71 -15.53
CA GLN A 65 25.24 16.89 -15.27
C GLN A 65 23.82 16.47 -14.88
N THR A 66 23.19 15.52 -15.60
CA THR A 66 21.85 15.05 -15.23
C THR A 66 21.82 14.35 -13.88
N VAL A 67 22.84 13.53 -13.53
CA VAL A 67 22.95 12.93 -12.20
C VAL A 67 23.08 14.01 -11.12
N LYS A 68 24.00 14.97 -11.27
CA LYS A 68 24.16 16.07 -10.29
C LYS A 68 22.88 16.89 -10.11
N MET A 69 22.12 17.13 -11.18
CA MET A 69 20.86 17.87 -11.09
C MET A 69 19.78 17.06 -10.37
N ALA A 70 19.64 15.77 -10.66
CA ALA A 70 18.73 14.87 -9.94
C ALA A 70 19.12 14.74 -8.45
N ASP A 71 20.42 14.66 -8.14
CA ASP A 71 20.93 14.67 -6.76
C ASP A 71 20.50 15.97 -6.05
N THR A 72 20.70 17.14 -6.67
CA THR A 72 20.30 18.44 -6.07
C THR A 72 18.78 18.59 -5.91
N GLU A 73 17.98 18.06 -6.84
CA GLU A 73 16.52 18.05 -6.74
C GLU A 73 16.05 17.16 -5.57
N HIS A 74 16.64 15.96 -5.44
CA HIS A 74 16.39 15.05 -4.33
C HIS A 74 16.79 15.66 -2.98
N TYR A 75 17.92 16.37 -2.89
CA TYR A 75 18.32 17.07 -1.67
C TYR A 75 17.40 18.24 -1.33
N ALA A 76 17.02 19.07 -2.31
CA ALA A 76 16.11 20.19 -2.11
C ALA A 76 14.74 19.72 -1.60
N LYS A 77 14.18 18.67 -2.23
CA LYS A 77 12.89 18.08 -1.84
C LYS A 77 12.93 17.38 -0.48
N LEU A 78 14.07 16.80 -0.09
CA LEU A 78 14.27 16.27 1.26
C LEU A 78 14.30 17.39 2.31
N GLN A 79 14.98 18.51 2.01
CA GLN A 79 15.01 19.68 2.88
C GLN A 79 13.61 20.31 3.03
N GLU A 80 12.86 20.41 1.93
CA GLU A 80 11.45 20.86 1.92
C GLU A 80 10.57 19.96 2.82
N ALA A 81 10.69 18.63 2.69
CA ALA A 81 9.96 17.67 3.52
C ALA A 81 10.30 17.77 5.02
N GLN A 82 11.53 18.17 5.36
CA GLN A 82 11.95 18.42 6.75
C GLN A 82 11.37 19.74 7.27
N GLN A 83 11.51 20.84 6.53
CA GLN A 83 10.98 22.15 6.90
C GLN A 83 9.45 22.12 7.08
N THR A 84 8.74 21.37 6.24
CA THR A 84 7.29 21.16 6.37
C THR A 84 6.90 20.34 7.61
N VAL A 85 7.74 19.40 8.06
CA VAL A 85 7.56 18.69 9.34
C VAL A 85 7.81 19.62 10.53
N ASP A 86 8.87 20.42 10.50
CA ASP A 86 9.21 21.34 11.59
C ASP A 86 8.10 22.38 11.78
N LEU A 87 7.60 22.98 10.68
CA LEU A 87 6.45 23.88 10.71
C LEU A 87 5.15 23.18 11.18
N ALA A 88 4.96 21.90 10.85
CA ALA A 88 3.82 21.12 11.36
C ALA A 88 3.88 20.90 12.88
N LEU A 89 5.08 20.81 13.45
CA LEU A 89 5.32 20.74 14.90
C LEU A 89 5.12 22.10 15.57
N GLU A 90 5.57 23.21 14.99
CA GLU A 90 5.26 24.56 15.48
C GLU A 90 3.74 24.79 15.57
N TYR A 91 3.00 24.43 14.50
CA TYR A 91 1.53 24.47 14.52
C TYR A 91 0.92 23.52 15.54
N TYR A 92 1.55 22.38 15.85
CA TYR A 92 1.07 21.48 16.90
C TYR A 92 1.17 22.13 18.29
N GLU A 93 2.33 22.70 18.62
CA GLU A 93 2.56 23.35 19.93
C GLU A 93 1.65 24.57 20.13
N GLN A 94 1.39 25.33 19.07
CA GLN A 94 0.47 26.48 19.07
C GLN A 94 -1.03 26.08 19.08
N GLY A 95 -1.36 24.78 19.06
CA GLY A 95 -2.75 24.29 19.02
C GLY A 95 -3.43 24.40 17.65
N GLY A 96 -2.69 24.80 16.61
CA GLY A 96 -3.12 24.88 15.21
C GLY A 96 -3.24 23.52 14.51
N TYR A 97 -3.77 22.51 15.22
CA TYR A 97 -3.79 21.09 14.84
C TYR A 97 -4.27 20.82 13.41
N ARG A 98 -5.23 21.61 12.90
CA ARG A 98 -5.70 21.49 11.52
C ARG A 98 -4.57 21.76 10.52
N LYS A 99 -3.88 22.90 10.63
CA LYS A 99 -2.82 23.27 9.68
C LYS A 99 -1.59 22.37 9.85
N GLY A 100 -1.26 21.98 11.09
CA GLY A 100 -0.27 20.94 11.34
C GLY A 100 -0.62 19.62 10.63
N SER A 101 -1.89 19.19 10.63
CA SER A 101 -2.32 17.97 9.95
C SER A 101 -2.25 18.06 8.42
N GLU A 102 -2.50 19.25 7.85
CA GLU A 102 -2.37 19.52 6.42
C GLU A 102 -0.89 19.47 6.00
N LEU A 103 0.01 20.08 6.80
CA LEU A 103 1.47 20.04 6.57
C LEU A 103 2.07 18.64 6.74
N PHE A 104 1.63 17.85 7.71
CA PHE A 104 2.09 16.45 7.84
C PHE A 104 1.65 15.57 6.65
N LEU A 105 0.52 15.85 6.00
CA LEU A 105 0.16 15.17 4.75
C LEU A 105 1.06 15.61 3.59
N GLU A 106 1.32 16.91 3.47
CA GLU A 106 2.22 17.51 2.47
C GLU A 106 3.65 16.91 2.58
N ALA A 107 4.21 16.85 3.77
CA ALA A 107 5.47 16.16 4.02
C ALA A 107 5.41 14.64 3.70
N ALA A 108 4.29 13.97 3.99
CA ALA A 108 4.12 12.56 3.66
C ALA A 108 4.08 12.31 2.13
N ASP A 109 3.55 13.24 1.35
CA ASP A 109 3.59 13.17 -0.11
C ASP A 109 5.03 13.42 -0.64
N LEU A 110 5.74 14.43 -0.10
CA LEU A 110 7.15 14.68 -0.43
C LEU A 110 8.07 13.48 -0.11
N TYR A 111 7.92 12.86 1.07
CA TYR A 111 8.66 11.64 1.43
C TYR A 111 8.28 10.43 0.57
N GLY A 112 7.05 10.37 0.06
CA GLY A 112 6.59 9.32 -0.86
C GLY A 112 7.30 9.37 -2.20
N ASP A 113 7.39 10.57 -2.79
CA ASP A 113 8.11 10.79 -4.06
C ASP A 113 9.62 10.51 -3.95
N LEU A 114 10.20 10.65 -2.74
CA LEU A 114 11.59 10.30 -2.44
C LEU A 114 11.79 8.80 -2.10
N GLY A 115 10.72 8.00 -2.06
CA GLY A 115 10.78 6.59 -1.65
C GLY A 115 11.13 6.37 -0.17
N LEU A 116 11.02 7.41 0.66
CA LEU A 116 11.38 7.41 2.08
C LEU A 116 10.20 6.93 2.95
N TYR A 117 9.76 5.70 2.69
CA TYR A 117 8.53 5.12 3.25
C TYR A 117 8.42 5.22 4.79
N GLU A 118 9.52 5.07 5.52
CA GLU A 118 9.54 5.23 6.99
C GLU A 118 9.24 6.66 7.47
N MET A 119 9.69 7.68 6.72
CA MET A 119 9.38 9.08 7.04
C MET A 119 7.95 9.44 6.63
N GLN A 120 7.52 8.96 5.45
CA GLN A 120 6.14 9.07 4.98
C GLN A 120 5.15 8.46 5.99
N ARG A 121 5.43 7.24 6.47
CA ARG A 121 4.67 6.53 7.51
C ARG A 121 4.51 7.36 8.78
N ARG A 122 5.62 7.89 9.32
CA ARG A 122 5.62 8.72 10.53
C ARG A 122 4.80 10.00 10.34
N ALA A 123 4.94 10.65 9.19
CA ALA A 123 4.16 11.84 8.84
C ALA A 123 2.65 11.55 8.73
N LEU A 124 2.25 10.43 8.10
CA LEU A 124 0.84 9.99 8.07
C LEU A 124 0.28 9.70 9.48
N ILE A 125 1.05 9.06 10.35
CA ILE A 125 0.67 8.78 11.75
C ILE A 125 0.48 10.11 12.51
N ALA A 126 1.37 11.08 12.33
CA ALA A 126 1.25 12.41 12.93
C ALA A 126 -0.01 13.14 12.42
N ALA A 127 -0.23 13.17 11.10
CA ALA A 127 -1.43 13.75 10.49
C ALA A 127 -2.73 13.11 11.06
N ALA A 128 -2.78 11.78 11.16
CA ALA A 128 -3.92 11.05 11.71
C ALA A 128 -4.19 11.41 13.18
N LYS A 129 -3.15 11.50 14.02
CA LYS A 129 -3.27 11.93 15.43
C LYS A 129 -3.81 13.37 15.55
N LEU A 130 -3.38 14.29 14.68
CA LEU A 130 -3.89 15.67 14.68
C LEU A 130 -5.34 15.76 14.17
N GLN A 131 -5.70 14.97 13.15
CA GLN A 131 -7.08 14.89 12.66
C GLN A 131 -8.05 14.35 13.73
N LEU A 132 -7.60 13.42 14.59
CA LEU A 132 -8.35 13.00 15.78
C LEU A 132 -8.53 14.13 16.80
N LYS A 133 -7.47 14.92 17.10
CA LYS A 133 -7.58 16.13 17.94
C LYS A 133 -8.52 17.18 17.34
N CYS A 134 -8.70 17.21 16.01
CA CYS A 134 -9.68 18.05 15.32
C CYS A 134 -11.08 17.40 15.12
N SER A 135 -11.32 16.19 15.64
CA SER A 135 -12.56 15.41 15.41
C SER A 135 -12.89 15.13 13.93
N GLN A 136 -11.90 15.19 13.02
CA GLN A 136 -12.08 15.03 11.58
C GLN A 136 -12.11 13.56 11.15
N ARG A 137 -13.20 12.85 11.48
CA ARG A 137 -13.40 11.42 11.16
C ARG A 137 -13.07 11.05 9.70
N THR A 138 -13.53 11.84 8.72
CA THR A 138 -13.31 11.52 7.29
C THR A 138 -11.84 11.66 6.90
N SER A 139 -11.18 12.75 7.31
CA SER A 139 -9.74 12.98 7.06
C SER A 139 -8.91 11.88 7.71
N PHE A 140 -9.25 11.52 8.95
CA PHE A 140 -8.61 10.44 9.70
C PHE A 140 -8.69 9.10 8.97
N LEU A 141 -9.89 8.70 8.53
CA LEU A 141 -10.08 7.43 7.81
C LEU A 141 -9.27 7.37 6.50
N LEU A 142 -9.23 8.46 5.72
CA LEU A 142 -8.43 8.53 4.49
C LEU A 142 -6.92 8.50 4.76
N THR A 143 -6.47 9.13 5.84
CA THR A 143 -5.06 9.16 6.25
C THR A 143 -4.61 7.79 6.76
N VAL A 144 -5.44 7.10 7.55
CA VAL A 144 -5.16 5.73 7.97
C VAL A 144 -5.22 4.76 6.80
N GLU A 145 -6.13 4.93 5.82
CA GLU A 145 -6.12 4.10 4.60
C GLU A 145 -4.84 4.32 3.76
N ARG A 146 -4.32 5.55 3.66
CA ARG A 146 -3.00 5.82 3.05
C ARG A 146 -1.88 5.06 3.78
N PHE A 147 -1.92 5.04 5.11
CA PHE A 147 -0.93 4.35 5.94
C PHE A 147 -1.06 2.81 5.89
N GLU A 148 -2.29 2.26 5.93
CA GLU A 148 -2.59 0.82 5.80
C GLU A 148 -1.96 0.22 4.53
N ARG A 149 -1.84 1.01 3.45
CA ARG A 149 -1.23 0.60 2.16
C ARG A 149 0.31 0.56 2.18
N LEU A 150 0.97 1.19 3.14
CA LEU A 150 2.44 1.20 3.27
C LEU A 150 2.96 0.02 4.11
N LEU A 151 2.12 -0.60 4.93
CA LEU A 151 2.51 -1.70 5.80
C LEU A 151 2.88 -2.95 5.00
N GLY A 152 4.07 -3.49 5.29
CA GLY A 152 4.50 -4.78 4.73
C GLY A 152 3.62 -5.93 5.20
N ARG A 153 3.30 -6.89 4.31
CA ARG A 153 2.45 -8.06 4.63
C ARG A 153 2.91 -8.95 5.79
N LEU A 154 4.16 -8.81 6.21
CA LEU A 154 4.78 -9.56 7.32
C LEU A 154 5.25 -8.64 8.45
N GLU A 155 4.94 -7.34 8.37
CA GLU A 155 5.37 -6.36 9.35
C GLU A 155 4.35 -6.27 10.49
N MET A 156 4.85 -6.30 11.72
CA MET A 156 4.05 -6.03 12.92
C MET A 156 4.01 -4.52 13.17
N PRO A 157 2.86 -3.84 13.06
CA PRO A 157 2.80 -2.40 13.28
C PRO A 157 3.04 -2.08 14.76
N SER A 158 3.49 -0.86 15.05
CA SER A 158 3.68 -0.37 16.42
C SER A 158 2.38 -0.37 17.23
N GLU A 159 2.44 -0.12 18.54
CA GLU A 159 1.24 -0.06 19.39
C GLU A 159 0.31 1.09 18.96
N ASP A 160 0.87 2.28 18.75
CA ASP A 160 0.19 3.44 18.17
C ASP A 160 -0.46 3.11 16.82
N GLU A 161 0.26 2.43 15.93
CA GLU A 161 -0.24 2.07 14.60
C GLU A 161 -1.40 1.07 14.68
N ARG A 162 -1.26 0.01 15.48
CA ARG A 162 -2.33 -0.96 15.74
C ARG A 162 -3.54 -0.28 16.36
N PHE A 163 -3.34 0.69 17.25
CA PHE A 163 -4.41 1.51 17.80
C PHE A 163 -5.13 2.31 16.71
N LEU A 164 -4.42 3.06 15.86
CA LEU A 164 -5.04 3.87 14.81
C LEU A 164 -5.78 3.01 13.77
N ILE A 165 -5.25 1.82 13.42
CA ILE A 165 -5.94 0.86 12.53
C ILE A 165 -7.23 0.34 13.18
N ASN A 166 -7.16 -0.13 14.43
CA ASN A 166 -8.34 -0.66 15.13
C ASN A 166 -9.40 0.42 15.37
N LEU A 167 -8.98 1.67 15.64
CA LEU A 167 -9.88 2.82 15.75
C LEU A 167 -10.50 3.20 14.39
N SER A 168 -9.72 3.15 13.31
CA SER A 168 -10.19 3.34 11.93
C SER A 168 -11.24 2.29 11.57
N ASP A 169 -10.97 1.01 11.81
CA ASP A 169 -11.93 -0.08 11.60
C ASP A 169 -13.18 0.03 12.49
N HIS A 170 -13.03 0.46 13.75
CA HIS A 170 -14.18 0.75 14.60
C HIS A 170 -15.03 1.91 14.06
N MET A 171 -14.39 2.98 13.58
CA MET A 171 -15.06 4.09 12.88
C MET A 171 -15.67 3.68 11.52
N LYS A 172 -15.22 2.58 10.90
CA LYS A 172 -15.87 1.91 9.74
C LYS A 172 -17.05 1.01 10.15
N GLY A 173 -17.35 0.88 11.45
CA GLY A 173 -18.48 0.11 11.99
C GLY A 173 -18.15 -1.31 12.47
N ARG A 174 -16.86 -1.67 12.59
CA ARG A 174 -16.43 -2.98 13.14
C ARG A 174 -16.39 -2.94 14.68
N PRO A 175 -16.45 -4.09 15.38
CA PRO A 175 -16.16 -4.12 16.82
C PRO A 175 -14.72 -3.69 17.08
N LEU A 176 -14.49 -2.85 18.10
CA LEU A 176 -13.15 -2.49 18.53
C LEU A 176 -12.49 -3.70 19.20
N THR A 177 -11.57 -4.34 18.49
CA THR A 177 -10.87 -5.57 18.93
C THR A 177 -9.81 -5.34 20.01
N TYR A 178 -9.38 -4.09 20.21
CA TYR A 178 -8.27 -3.76 21.10
C TYR A 178 -8.48 -2.37 21.74
N PRO A 179 -9.08 -2.29 22.94
CA PRO A 179 -9.05 -1.08 23.75
C PRO A 179 -7.65 -0.94 24.39
N VAL A 180 -7.05 0.25 24.26
CA VAL A 180 -5.70 0.53 24.77
C VAL A 180 -5.71 1.91 25.40
N GLU A 181 -5.50 1.98 26.72
CA GLU A 181 -5.63 3.25 27.46
C GLU A 181 -4.48 4.21 27.12
N GLY A 182 -3.23 3.71 27.05
CA GLY A 182 -2.03 4.51 26.75
C GLY A 182 -2.11 5.34 25.46
N PRO A 183 -2.40 4.75 24.28
CA PRO A 183 -2.56 5.51 23.03
C PRO A 183 -3.68 6.57 23.05
N TRP A 184 -4.81 6.33 23.76
CA TRP A 184 -5.81 7.38 23.99
C TRP A 184 -5.23 8.53 24.81
N GLU A 185 -4.46 8.23 25.86
CA GLU A 185 -3.77 9.25 26.65
C GLU A 185 -2.75 10.04 25.82
N ILE A 186 -1.92 9.38 25.00
CA ILE A 186 -0.93 10.03 24.12
C ILE A 186 -1.59 11.00 23.13
N ILE A 187 -2.81 10.71 22.67
CA ILE A 187 -3.53 11.55 21.70
C ILE A 187 -4.36 12.64 22.38
N PHE A 188 -4.89 12.44 23.60
CA PHE A 188 -5.85 13.36 24.21
C PHE A 188 -5.42 13.99 25.54
N LYS A 189 -4.48 13.44 26.30
CA LYS A 189 -3.82 14.21 27.38
C LYS A 189 -3.00 15.32 26.73
N LYS A 190 -2.94 16.45 27.43
CA LYS A 190 -2.00 17.53 27.14
C LYS A 190 -0.61 17.05 27.57
N ASN A 191 0.45 17.59 26.97
CA ASN A 191 1.76 17.55 27.61
C ASN A 191 1.67 18.38 28.90
N GLU A 192 1.45 17.73 30.04
CA GLU A 192 1.60 18.31 31.38
C GLU A 192 3.10 18.44 31.71
N LEU A 193 3.81 19.16 30.85
CA LEU A 193 5.23 19.49 31.01
C LEU A 193 5.37 20.58 32.09
N LYS A 194 5.32 20.11 33.34
CA LYS A 194 5.94 20.70 34.53
C LYS A 194 5.73 22.22 34.70
N GLU A 195 4.68 22.58 35.44
CA GLU A 195 4.81 23.69 36.40
C GLU A 195 5.72 23.26 37.56
N GLU A 196 7.03 23.10 37.29
CA GLU A 196 8.04 23.21 38.35
C GLU A 196 8.09 24.68 38.77
N LYS A 197 7.35 25.01 39.83
CA LYS A 197 7.27 26.36 40.39
C LYS A 197 8.64 26.81 40.94
N PRO A 198 8.93 28.13 40.89
CA PRO A 198 10.19 28.71 41.34
C PRO A 198 10.36 28.62 42.87
#